data_AF-A0AA43JHP6-F1
#
_entry.id   AF-A0AA43JHP6-F1
#
_cell.length_a   1.000
_cell.length_b   1.000
_cell.length_c   1.000
_cell.angle_alpha   90.00
_cell.angle_beta   90.00
_cell.angle_gamma   90.00
#
_symmetry.space_group_name_H-M   'P 1'
#
loop_
_entity.id
_entity.type
_entity.pdbx_description
1 polymer ?
#
loop_
_entity_poly.entity_id
_entity_poly.type
_entity_poly.pdbx_seq_one_letter_code
_entity_poly.pdbx_strand_id
1 'polypeptide(L)'
;MEHTHHVFKNELAAAALPSGKFGANAAWFRLNILTDNLLSALKRLALPGDVSDARPKRLRFLVFNTVGKVVHHARQTLLRLTTAAQQALLALARSKIVALSPA
;
A
#
# COMPACT_ATOMS: atom_id res chain seq x y z
N MET A 1 -17.00 4.63 12.83
CA MET A 1 -16.79 3.20 13.19
C MET A 1 -17.16 2.26 12.04
N GLU A 2 -18.26 2.50 11.32
CA GLU A 2 -18.73 1.60 10.26
C GLU A 2 -17.81 1.51 9.02
N HIS A 3 -17.24 2.64 8.58
CA HIS A 3 -16.34 2.66 7.42
C HIS A 3 -15.08 1.81 7.62
N THR A 4 -14.45 1.92 8.80
CA THR A 4 -13.26 1.13 9.15
C THR A 4 -13.58 -0.36 9.23
N HIS A 5 -14.76 -0.72 9.76
CA HIS A 5 -15.21 -2.11 9.81
C HIS A 5 -15.43 -2.68 8.40
N HIS A 6 -16.00 -1.89 7.49
CA HIS A 6 -16.15 -2.25 6.08
C HIS A 6 -14.80 -2.45 5.38
N VAL A 7 -13.82 -1.57 5.64
CA VAL A 7 -12.46 -1.71 5.09
C VAL A 7 -11.79 -2.99 5.57
N PHE A 8 -11.83 -3.28 6.87
CA PHE A 8 -11.23 -4.51 7.40
C PHE A 8 -11.89 -5.76 6.82
N LYS A 9 -13.22 -5.81 6.84
CA LYS A 9 -13.97 -6.98 6.39
C LYS A 9 -13.79 -7.23 4.89
N ASN A 10 -13.98 -6.19 4.07
CA ASN A 10 -14.15 -6.35 2.64
C ASN A 10 -12.88 -6.04 1.84
N GLU A 11 -11.96 -5.23 2.36
CA GLU A 11 -10.78 -4.76 1.62
C GLU A 11 -9.46 -5.36 2.13
N LEU A 12 -9.36 -5.70 3.42
CA LEU A 12 -8.16 -6.28 4.04
C LEU A 12 -8.31 -7.76 4.42
N ALA A 13 -9.49 -8.35 4.19
CA ALA A 13 -9.79 -9.77 4.42
C ALA A 13 -9.72 -10.20 5.89
N ALA A 14 -10.03 -9.30 6.82
CA ALA A 14 -10.11 -9.62 8.25
C ALA A 14 -11.16 -10.71 8.58
N ALA A 15 -12.18 -10.88 7.73
CA ALA A 15 -13.18 -11.93 7.88
C ALA A 15 -12.77 -13.30 7.32
N ALA A 16 -11.69 -13.37 6.54
CA ALA A 16 -11.17 -14.62 5.99
C ALA A 16 -10.00 -15.11 6.86
N LEU A 17 -10.29 -15.96 7.84
CA LEU A 17 -9.28 -16.48 8.75
C LEU A 17 -8.41 -17.54 8.06
N PRO A 18 -7.07 -17.44 8.17
CA PRO A 18 -6.16 -18.32 7.45
C PRO A 18 -5.93 -19.68 8.13
N SER A 19 -6.43 -19.88 9.36
CA SER A 19 -6.16 -21.09 10.14
C SER A 19 -7.29 -21.43 11.11
N GLY A 20 -7.35 -22.70 11.56
CA GLY A 20 -8.18 -23.11 12.70
C GLY A 20 -7.56 -22.74 14.08
N LYS A 21 -6.35 -22.18 14.11
CA LYS A 21 -5.65 -21.82 15.35
C LYS A 21 -5.96 -20.39 15.77
N PHE A 22 -6.45 -20.21 17.01
CA PHE A 22 -6.79 -18.89 17.56
C PHE A 22 -5.63 -17.89 17.51
N GLY A 23 -4.42 -18.30 17.93
CA GLY A 23 -3.24 -17.43 17.93
C GLY A 23 -2.84 -16.95 16.52
N ALA A 24 -2.93 -17.81 15.51
CA ALA A 24 -2.65 -17.45 14.13
C ALA A 24 -3.67 -16.43 13.59
N ASN A 25 -4.94 -16.60 13.94
CA ASN A 25 -6.02 -15.68 13.57
C ASN A 25 -5.90 -14.32 14.27
N ALA A 26 -5.45 -14.30 15.53
CA ALA A 26 -5.15 -13.06 16.24
C ALA A 26 -3.98 -12.30 15.57
N ALA A 27 -2.93 -13.01 15.16
CA ALA A 27 -1.83 -12.41 14.39
C ALA A 27 -2.30 -11.87 13.04
N TRP A 28 -3.16 -12.60 12.33
CA TRP A 28 -3.78 -12.15 11.08
C TRP A 28 -4.54 -10.83 11.26
N PHE A 29 -5.35 -10.72 12.32
CA PHE A 29 -6.09 -9.49 12.60
C PHE A 29 -5.17 -8.32 12.95
N ARG A 30 -4.07 -8.56 13.67
CA ARG A 30 -3.06 -7.53 13.94
C ARG A 30 -2.40 -7.02 12.66
N LEU A 31 -2.06 -7.91 11.73
CA LEU A 31 -1.51 -7.52 10.43
C LEU A 31 -2.49 -6.66 9.61
N ASN A 32 -3.78 -6.97 9.67
CA ASN A 32 -4.84 -6.17 9.05
C ASN A 32 -4.83 -4.73 9.60
N ILE A 33 -4.82 -4.56 10.92
CA ILE A 33 -4.79 -3.24 11.57
C ILE A 33 -3.52 -2.46 11.18
N LEU A 34 -2.36 -3.11 11.24
CA LEU A 34 -1.10 -2.47 10.84
C LEU A 34 -1.15 -2.01 9.37
N THR A 35 -1.71 -2.82 8.48
CA THR A 35 -1.85 -2.48 7.07
C THR A 35 -2.76 -1.26 6.87
N ASP A 36 -3.88 -1.17 7.58
CA ASP A 36 -4.79 -0.02 7.51
C ASP A 36 -4.14 1.27 7.99
N ASN A 37 -3.39 1.21 9.09
CA ASN A 37 -2.64 2.35 9.61
C ASN A 37 -1.55 2.81 8.62
N LEU A 38 -0.77 1.88 8.08
CA LEU A 38 0.26 2.18 7.08
C LEU A 38 -0.35 2.78 5.81
N LEU A 39 -1.47 2.24 5.35
CA LEU A 39 -2.18 2.75 4.19
C LEU A 39 -2.72 4.16 4.43
N SER A 40 -3.29 4.41 5.61
CA SER A 40 -3.75 5.74 6.01
C SER A 40 -2.60 6.74 6.06
N ALA A 41 -1.44 6.35 6.58
CA ALA A 41 -0.24 7.18 6.56
C ALA A 41 0.23 7.44 5.12
N LEU A 42 0.34 6.41 4.29
CA LEU A 42 0.76 6.53 2.89
C LEU A 42 -0.13 7.48 2.09
N LYS A 43 -1.45 7.37 2.27
CA LYS A 43 -2.44 8.26 1.63
C LYS A 43 -2.25 9.72 2.01
N ARG A 44 -2.00 9.99 3.28
CA ARG A 44 -1.82 11.36 3.79
C ARG A 44 -0.47 11.96 3.39
N LEU A 45 0.58 11.14 3.39
CA LEU A 45 1.95 11.61 3.31
C LEU A 45 2.51 11.60 1.89
N ALA A 46 2.13 10.64 1.05
CA ALA A 46 2.82 10.39 -0.22
C ALA A 46 1.91 10.45 -1.46
N LEU A 47 0.63 10.07 -1.35
CA LEU A 47 -0.23 9.97 -2.54
C LEU A 47 -0.86 11.32 -2.91
N PRO A 48 -0.83 11.73 -4.19
CA PRO A 48 -1.45 12.98 -4.66
C PRO A 48 -2.93 12.80 -5.04
N GLY A 49 -3.71 13.89 -4.91
CA GLY A 49 -5.03 14.07 -5.51
C GLY A 49 -6.01 12.92 -5.25
N ASP A 50 -6.74 12.50 -6.29
CA ASP A 50 -7.79 11.47 -6.21
C ASP A 50 -7.30 10.08 -5.74
N VAL A 51 -5.98 9.85 -5.70
CA VAL A 51 -5.39 8.59 -5.24
C VAL A 51 -5.28 8.56 -3.71
N SER A 52 -5.26 9.70 -3.02
CA SER A 52 -5.23 9.75 -1.55
C SER A 52 -6.54 9.25 -0.92
N ASP A 53 -7.67 9.43 -1.61
CA ASP A 53 -8.98 8.93 -1.16
C ASP A 53 -9.34 7.53 -1.71
N ALA A 54 -8.44 6.94 -2.50
CA ALA A 54 -8.69 5.64 -3.13
C ALA A 54 -8.86 4.52 -2.09
N ARG A 55 -9.86 3.64 -2.28
CA ARG A 55 -10.00 2.43 -1.45
C ARG A 55 -8.78 1.49 -1.57
N PRO A 56 -8.48 0.68 -0.54
CA PRO A 56 -7.32 -0.22 -0.56
C PRO A 56 -7.27 -1.12 -1.80
N LYS A 57 -8.41 -1.68 -2.26
CA LYS A 57 -8.43 -2.46 -3.51
C LYS A 57 -8.02 -1.66 -4.74
N ARG A 58 -8.46 -0.41 -4.86
CA ARG A 58 -8.04 0.46 -5.97
C ARG A 58 -6.54 0.71 -5.91
N LEU A 59 -6.00 0.96 -4.71
CA LEU A 59 -4.56 1.15 -4.54
C LEU A 59 -3.75 -0.12 -4.84
N ARG A 60 -4.30 -1.31 -4.52
CA ARG A 60 -3.71 -2.60 -4.90
C ARG A 60 -3.44 -2.67 -6.39
N PHE A 61 -4.39 -2.28 -7.24
CA PHE A 61 -4.20 -2.36 -8.69
C PHE A 61 -3.41 -1.19 -9.29
N LEU A 62 -3.58 0.03 -8.74
CA LEU A 62 -2.91 1.21 -9.29
C LEU A 62 -1.44 1.36 -8.88
N VAL A 63 -1.09 0.90 -7.69
CA VAL A 63 0.23 1.12 -7.09
C VAL A 63 0.93 -0.21 -6.82
N PHE A 64 0.33 -1.10 -6.04
CA PHE A 64 1.04 -2.28 -5.53
C PHE A 64 1.19 -3.44 -6.53
N ASN A 65 0.22 -3.62 -7.43
CA ASN A 65 0.19 -4.69 -8.43
C ASN A 65 0.51 -4.12 -9.83
N THR A 66 1.36 -3.08 -9.86
CA THR A 66 1.82 -2.49 -11.11
C THR A 66 2.83 -3.43 -11.76
N VAL A 67 2.66 -3.67 -13.06
CA VAL A 67 3.63 -4.44 -13.85
C VAL A 67 4.88 -3.59 -14.08
N GLY A 68 6.02 -4.11 -13.63
CA GLY A 68 7.31 -3.46 -13.80
C GLY A 68 8.46 -4.44 -13.65
N LYS A 69 9.66 -4.01 -14.07
CA LYS A 69 10.90 -4.76 -13.91
C LYS A 69 11.79 -4.06 -12.90
N VAL A 70 12.11 -4.74 -11.81
CA VAL A 70 13.17 -4.31 -10.89
C VAL A 70 14.51 -4.69 -11.52
N VAL A 71 15.40 -3.73 -11.67
CA VAL A 71 16.72 -3.89 -12.27
C VAL A 71 17.77 -3.43 -11.27
N HIS A 72 18.74 -4.29 -10.98
CA HIS A 72 19.91 -3.93 -10.20
C HIS A 72 21.06 -3.62 -11.16
N HIS A 73 21.58 -2.40 -11.12
CA HIS A 73 22.70 -1.99 -11.97
C HIS A 73 23.57 -0.97 -11.22
N ALA A 74 24.89 -1.11 -11.31
CA ALA A 74 25.86 -0.18 -10.70
C ALA A 74 25.57 0.17 -9.22
N ARG A 75 25.19 -0.82 -8.40
CA ARG A 75 24.74 -0.66 -6.99
C ARG A 75 23.48 0.18 -6.79
N GLN A 76 22.74 0.44 -7.85
CA GLN A 76 21.44 1.11 -7.83
C GLN A 76 20.33 0.10 -8.07
N THR A 77 19.18 0.32 -7.41
CA THR A 77 17.94 -0.41 -7.68
C THR A 77 17.03 0.50 -8.49
N LEU A 78 16.75 0.09 -9.72
CA LEU A 78 15.93 0.83 -10.68
C LEU A 78 14.59 0.10 -10.86
N LEU A 79 13.49 0.84 -10.88
CA LEU A 79 12.17 0.31 -11.18
C LEU A 79 11.76 0.78 -12.58
N ARG A 80 11.71 -0.15 -13.55
CA ARG A 80 11.21 0.12 -14.90
C ARG A 80 9.72 -0.16 -14.94
N LEU A 81 8.93 0.84 -15.30
CA LEU A 81 7.48 0.77 -15.39
C LEU A 81 7.07 0.84 -16.86
N THR A 82 5.96 0.20 -17.20
CA THR A 82 5.47 0.15 -18.59
C THR A 82 4.63 1.36 -18.97
N THR A 83 4.02 2.06 -18.00
CA THR A 83 3.16 3.20 -18.27
C THR A 83 3.72 4.50 -17.68
N ALA A 84 3.65 5.58 -18.47
CA ALA A 84 4.11 6.90 -18.06
C ALA A 84 3.32 7.46 -16.87
N ALA A 85 2.01 7.19 -16.82
CA ALA A 85 1.15 7.62 -15.72
C ALA A 85 1.55 7.00 -14.37
N GLN A 86 1.82 5.69 -14.34
CA GLN A 86 2.29 5.02 -13.12
C GLN A 86 3.68 5.49 -12.71
N GLN A 87 4.56 5.75 -13.68
CA GLN A 87 5.89 6.30 -13.42
C GLN A 87 5.82 7.69 -12.79
N ALA A 88 4.99 8.58 -13.31
CA ALA A 88 4.81 9.93 -12.75
C ALA A 88 4.23 9.87 -11.32
N LEU A 89 3.20 9.05 -11.09
CA LEU A 89 2.60 8.86 -9.78
C LEU A 89 3.61 8.34 -8.74
N LEU A 90 4.35 7.28 -9.08
CA LEU A 90 5.32 6.66 -8.19
C LEU A 90 6.54 7.54 -7.97
N ALA A 91 6.97 8.32 -8.97
CA ALA A 91 8.04 9.29 -8.80
C ALA A 91 7.66 10.39 -7.80
N LEU A 92 6.43 10.92 -7.89
CA LEU A 92 5.94 11.93 -6.95
C LEU A 92 5.74 11.36 -5.53
N ALA A 93 5.19 10.16 -5.42
CA ALA A 93 5.06 9.50 -4.13
C ALA A 93 6.42 9.25 -3.48
N ARG A 94 7.42 8.83 -4.28
CA ARG A 94 8.79 8.62 -3.81
C ARG A 94 9.45 9.93 -3.34
N SER A 95 9.30 11.02 -4.09
CA SER A 95 9.92 12.30 -3.68
C SER A 95 9.38 12.79 -2.34
N LYS A 96 8.06 12.66 -2.12
CA LYS A 96 7.43 12.97 -0.82
C LYS A 96 7.96 12.07 0.29
N ILE A 97 8.08 10.76 0.07
CA ILE A 97 8.60 9.82 1.08
C ILE A 97 10.05 10.15 1.44
N VAL A 98 10.90 10.46 0.46
CA VAL A 98 12.30 10.83 0.72
C VAL A 98 12.39 12.12 1.54
N ALA A 99 11.50 13.09 1.29
CA ALA A 99 11.44 14.33 2.07
C ALA A 99 11.04 14.12 3.53
N LEU A 100 10.46 12.97 3.90
CA LEU A 100 10.12 12.62 5.28
C LEU A 100 11.28 11.96 6.04
N SER A 101 12.37 11.61 5.35
CA SER A 101 13.53 11.04 6.02
C SER A 101 14.11 12.05 7.00
N PRO A 102 14.35 11.68 8.27
CA PRO A 102 15.07 12.55 9.19
C PRO A 102 16.48 12.81 8.60
N ALA A 103 16.93 14.06 8.75
CA ALA A 103 18.24 14.53 8.30
C ALA A 103 19.39 13.86 9.07
#